data_AF-A0A1V2I0P5-F1
#
_entry.id   AF-A0A1V2I0P5-F1
#
_cell.length_a   1.000
_cell.length_b   1.000
_cell.length_c   1.000
_cell.angle_alpha   90.00
_cell.angle_beta   90.00
_cell.angle_gamma   90.00
#
_symmetry.space_group_name_H-M   'P 1'
#
loop_
_entity.id
_entity.type
_entity.pdbx_description
1 polymer ?
#
loop_
_entity_poly.entity_id
_entity_poly.type
_entity_poly.pdbx_seq_one_letter_code
_entity_poly.pdbx_strand_id
1 'polypeptide(L)' 'MTTGFAEAEIAKLVATYAAASIPAQARSREEIARFFTDSDPGIQPCQRWRPTDNDPPTDAAVSCYGAIARRP' A
#
# COMPACT_ATOMS: atom_id res chain seq x y z
N MET A 1 -10.66 3.29 6.82
CA MET A 1 -11.23 2.56 5.67
C MET A 1 -10.26 2.72 4.51
N THR A 2 -9.81 1.63 3.91
CA THR A 2 -8.69 1.59 2.96
C THR A 2 -9.20 1.81 1.54
N THR A 3 -9.37 3.06 1.11
CA THR A 3 -10.10 3.46 -0.11
C THR A 3 -9.45 3.06 -1.45
N GLY A 4 -8.41 2.22 -1.49
CA GLY A 4 -7.77 1.82 -2.76
C GLY A 4 -7.42 0.34 -2.92
N PHE A 5 -7.78 -0.51 -1.97
CA PHE A 5 -7.69 -1.97 -2.12
C PHE A 5 -9.03 -2.60 -1.70
N ALA A 6 -9.30 -3.84 -2.12
CA ALA A 6 -10.53 -4.52 -1.76
C ALA A 6 -10.64 -4.67 -0.23
N GLU A 7 -11.54 -3.90 0.39
CA GLU A 7 -11.62 -3.76 1.86
C GLU A 7 -11.82 -5.10 2.57
N ALA A 8 -12.67 -5.97 2.01
CA ALA A 8 -12.91 -7.31 2.55
C ALA A 8 -11.64 -8.18 2.56
N GLU A 9 -10.84 -8.14 1.48
CA GLU A 9 -9.59 -8.91 1.38
C GLU A 9 -8.53 -8.36 2.34
N ILE A 10 -8.45 -7.04 2.49
CA ILE A 10 -7.55 -6.40 3.46
C ILE A 10 -7.96 -6.75 4.91
N ALA A 11 -9.25 -6.73 5.22
CA ALA A 11 -9.73 -7.14 6.54
C ALA A 11 -9.37 -8.61 6.85
N LYS A 12 -9.53 -9.49 5.86
CA LYS A 12 -9.14 -10.91 5.96
C LYS A 12 -7.63 -11.09 6.15
N LEU A 13 -6.82 -10.31 5.43
CA LEU A 13 -5.36 -10.28 5.59
C LEU A 13 -4.97 -9.89 7.03
N VAL A 14 -5.55 -8.81 7.55
CA VAL A 14 -5.28 -8.35 8.93
C VAL A 14 -5.71 -9.40 9.95
N ALA A 15 -6.88 -10.02 9.77
CA ALA A 15 -7.35 -11.10 10.65
C ALA A 15 -6.41 -12.31 10.64
N THR A 16 -5.87 -12.67 9.47
CA THR A 16 -4.89 -13.76 9.32
C THR A 16 -3.60 -13.48 10.09
N TYR A 17 -3.09 -12.25 9.99
CA TYR A 17 -1.90 -11.81 10.73
C TYR A 17 -2.15 -11.82 12.24
N ALA A 18 -3.30 -11.31 12.68
CA ALA A 18 -3.70 -11.32 14.08
C ALA A 18 -3.82 -12.74 14.66
N ALA A 19 -4.37 -13.69 13.90
CA ALA A 19 -4.45 -15.11 14.29
C ALA A 19 -3.07 -15.74 14.46
N ALA A 20 -2.06 -15.28 13.71
CA ALA A 20 -0.66 -15.67 13.85
C ALA A 20 0.08 -14.90 14.96
N SER A 21 -0.61 -14.09 15.77
CA SER A 21 -0.01 -13.18 16.76
C SER A 21 0.96 -12.16 16.17
N ILE A 22 0.75 -11.76 14.90
CA ILE A 22 1.51 -10.72 14.21
C ILE A 22 0.64 -9.46 14.14
N PRO A 23 0.97 -8.39 14.87
CA PRO A 23 0.22 -7.14 14.78
C PRO A 23 0.30 -6.55 13.37
N ALA A 24 -0.84 -6.36 12.71
CA ALA A 24 -0.94 -5.73 11.41
C ALA A 24 -1.98 -4.59 11.45
N GLN A 25 -1.66 -3.47 10.81
CA GLN A 25 -2.57 -2.34 10.65
C GLN A 25 -2.62 -1.95 9.18
N ALA A 26 -3.76 -2.17 8.54
CA ALA A 26 -4.04 -1.61 7.23
C ALA A 26 -4.20 -0.09 7.33
N ARG A 27 -3.66 0.63 6.35
CA ARG A 27 -3.76 2.10 6.27
C ARG A 27 -4.25 2.52 4.90
N SER A 28 -5.09 3.55 4.88
CA SER A 28 -5.50 4.28 3.69
C SER A 28 -4.33 5.05 3.06
N ARG A 29 -4.51 5.47 1.80
CA ARG A 29 -3.53 6.30 1.11
C ARG A 29 -3.31 7.63 1.85
N GLU A 30 -4.37 8.20 2.41
CA GLU A 30 -4.37 9.46 3.16
C GLU A 30 -3.62 9.32 4.48
N GLU A 31 -3.76 8.20 5.18
CA GLU A 31 -2.97 7.91 6.38
C GLU A 31 -1.49 7.74 6.06
N ILE A 32 -1.16 7.12 4.93
CA ILE A 32 0.22 6.96 4.49
C ILE A 32 0.81 8.31 4.06
N ALA A 33 0.03 9.18 3.43
CA ALA A 33 0.45 10.52 3.03
C ALA A 33 0.99 11.38 4.17
N ARG A 34 0.50 11.15 5.40
CA ARG A 34 0.97 11.89 6.58
C ARG A 34 2.43 11.60 6.97
N PHE A 35 3.04 10.53 6.45
CA PHE A 35 4.45 10.22 6.71
C PHE A 35 5.43 10.98 5.80
N PHE A 36 4.94 11.65 4.76
CA PHE A 36 5.79 12.27 3.73
C PHE A 36 5.49 13.76 3.60
N THR A 37 6.54 14.58 3.46
CA THR A 37 6.38 16.02 3.16
C THR A 37 6.32 16.25 1.65
N ASP A 38 7.20 15.60 0.90
CA ASP A 38 7.23 15.66 -0.57
C ASP A 38 7.74 14.33 -1.14
N SER A 39 6.99 13.74 -2.07
CA SER A 39 7.28 12.44 -2.67
C SER A 39 7.04 12.49 -4.17
N ASP A 40 7.98 11.98 -4.98
CA ASP A 40 7.92 11.97 -6.44
C ASP A 40 8.10 10.54 -6.99
N PRO A 41 7.11 9.96 -7.71
CA PRO A 41 5.91 10.58 -8.29
C PRO A 41 4.67 10.60 -7.37
N GLY A 42 4.85 10.47 -6.06
CA GLY A 42 3.76 10.33 -5.09
C GLY A 42 3.57 8.91 -4.59
N ILE A 43 2.51 8.72 -3.80
CA ILE A 43 2.09 7.43 -3.25
C ILE A 43 1.21 6.71 -4.28
N GLN A 44 1.61 5.51 -4.69
CA GLN A 44 0.91 4.69 -5.68
C GLN A 44 0.94 3.22 -5.29
N PRO A 45 0.05 2.35 -5.80
CA PRO A 45 0.23 0.90 -5.69
C PRO A 45 1.61 0.47 -6.20
N CYS A 46 2.29 -0.45 -5.50
CA CYS A 46 3.71 -0.77 -5.74
C CYS A 46 4.03 -1.12 -7.19
N GLN A 47 3.15 -1.86 -7.88
CA GLN A 47 3.32 -2.24 -9.29
C GLN A 47 3.30 -1.06 -10.27
N ARG A 48 2.80 0.10 -9.84
CA ARG A 48 2.76 1.34 -10.65
C ARG A 48 3.89 2.30 -10.29
N TRP A 49 4.64 2.01 -9.23
CA TRP A 49 5.69 2.91 -8.75
C TRP A 49 6.96 2.73 -9.59
N ARG A 50 7.13 3.59 -10.61
CA ARG A 50 8.25 3.56 -11.58
C ARG A 50 8.50 2.13 -12.14
N PRO A 51 7.51 1.53 -12.83
CA PRO A 51 7.61 0.16 -13.29
C PRO A 51 8.74 0.01 -14.31
N THR A 52 9.50 -1.08 -14.19
CA THR A 52 10.50 -1.51 -15.18
C THR A 52 10.03 -2.70 -16.00
N ASP A 53 9.04 -3.45 -15.48
CA ASP A 53 8.50 -4.63 -16.12
C ASP A 53 7.41 -4.25 -17.13
N ASN A 54 7.42 -4.92 -18.28
CA ASN A 54 6.42 -4.70 -19.33
C ASN A 54 5.05 -5.34 -19.02
N ASP A 55 5.00 -6.23 -18.03
CA ASP A 55 3.78 -6.92 -17.58
C ASP A 55 3.67 -6.88 -16.04
N PRO A 56 3.34 -5.71 -15.46
CA PRO A 56 3.21 -5.59 -14.01
C PRO A 56 1.98 -6.35 -13.49
N PRO A 57 2.00 -6.80 -12.22
CA PRO A 57 0.84 -7.43 -11.59
C PRO A 57 -0.44 -6.60 -11.72
N THR A 58 -1.60 -7.26 -11.72
CA THR A 58 -2.89 -6.58 -11.73
C THR A 58 -3.16 -5.87 -10.41
N ASP A 59 -4.08 -4.90 -10.40
CA ASP A 59 -4.48 -4.20 -9.17
C ASP A 59 -5.02 -5.15 -8.09
N ALA A 60 -5.66 -6.25 -8.48
CA ALA A 60 -6.18 -7.25 -7.56
C ALA A 60 -5.06 -8.07 -6.90
N ALA A 61 -3.89 -8.15 -7.51
CA ALA A 61 -2.74 -8.90 -7.01
C ALA A 61 -1.86 -8.10 -6.03
N VAL A 62 -2.13 -6.80 -5.85
CA VAL A 62 -1.31 -5.92 -5.00
C VAL A 62 -2.15 -5.27 -3.92
N SER A 63 -1.65 -5.30 -2.69
CA SER A 63 -2.30 -4.75 -1.50
C SER A 63 -1.44 -3.70 -0.77
N CYS A 64 -0.36 -3.25 -1.41
CA CYS A 64 0.62 -2.33 -0.83
C CYS A 64 0.77 -1.06 -1.67
N TYR A 65 0.96 0.07 -0.98
CA TYR A 65 1.39 1.32 -1.57
C TYR A 65 2.91 1.49 -1.47
N GLY A 66 3.52 2.04 -2.51
CA GLY A 66 4.92 2.47 -2.57
C GLY A 66 5.02 3.99 -2.67
N ALA A 67 6.02 4.56 -1.99
CA ALA A 67 6.37 5.96 -2.05
C ALA A 67 7.81 6.18 -1.59
N ILE A 68 8.50 7.16 -2.17
CA ILE A 68 9.83 7.60 -1.74
C ILE A 68 9.83 9.12 -1.64
N ALA A 69 10.40 9.63 -0.54
CA ALA A 69 10.61 11.05 -0.29
C ALA A 69 12.08 11.31 0.03
N ARG A 70 12.56 12.51 -0.32
CA ARG A 70 13.87 12.98 0.14
C ARG A 70 13.69 13.69 1.49
N ARG A 71 14.54 13.33 2.45
CA ARG A 71 14.67 14.13 3.67
C ARG A 71 15.36 15.46 3.29
N PRO A 72 14.86 16.61 3.76
CA PRO A 72 15.54 17.89 3.59
C PRO A 72 16.90 17.92 4.29
#